data_AF-A0AA51CDT1-F1
#
_entry.id   AF-A0AA51CDT1-F1
#
_cell.length_a   1.000
_cell.length_b   1.000
_cell.length_c   1.000
_cell.angle_alpha   90.00
_cell.angle_beta   90.00
_cell.angle_gamma   90.00
#
_symmetry.space_group_name_H-M   'P 1'
#
loop_
_entity.id
_entity.type
_entity.pdbx_description
1 polymer ?
#
loop_
_entity_poly.entity_id
_entity_poly.type
_entity_poly.pdbx_seq_one_letter_code
_entity_poly.pdbx_strand_id
1 'polypeptide(L)'
;MPAGAGDEAEDYLVTETEEVKMVSDYSGLDFEVCLNLGIDTFKLLFRDAFVYRMKQTEKGREYLENAWLLKQTKPDRKKLRQRFRKEGGHVKY
;
A
#
# COMPACT_ATOMS: atom_id res chain seq x y z
N MET A 1 -12.03 -18.42 19.79
CA MET A 1 -11.11 -17.48 19.14
C MET A 1 -11.28 -16.14 19.82
N PRO A 2 -10.32 -15.63 20.61
CA PRO A 2 -10.45 -14.29 21.17
C PRO A 2 -10.32 -13.27 20.04
N ALA A 3 -11.34 -12.43 19.88
CA ALA A 3 -11.31 -11.26 19.03
C ALA A 3 -10.20 -10.34 19.54
N GLY A 4 -9.17 -10.14 18.73
CA GLY A 4 -8.08 -9.23 19.05
C GLY A 4 -8.65 -7.84 19.30
N ALA A 5 -8.45 -7.34 20.50
CA ALA A 5 -8.59 -5.93 20.82
C ALA A 5 -7.75 -5.15 19.81
N GLY A 6 -8.42 -4.43 18.91
CA GLY A 6 -7.76 -3.33 18.21
C GLY A 6 -7.39 -2.34 19.29
N ASP A 7 -6.10 -2.12 19.51
CA ASP A 7 -5.63 -0.95 20.24
C ASP A 7 -6.16 0.26 19.48
N GLU A 8 -7.31 0.80 19.90
CA GLU A 8 -7.81 2.10 19.49
C GLU A 8 -6.86 3.12 20.11
N ALA A 9 -5.76 3.40 19.42
CA ALA A 9 -4.90 4.51 19.75
C ALA A 9 -5.77 5.78 19.68
N GLU A 10 -6.01 6.41 20.82
CA GLU A 10 -6.69 7.70 20.87
C GLU A 10 -5.85 8.72 20.12
N ASP A 11 -6.32 9.15 18.94
CA ASP A 11 -5.71 10.24 18.20
C ASP A 11 -6.00 11.56 18.96
N TYR A 12 -5.03 12.00 19.76
CA TYR A 12 -5.14 13.22 20.55
C TYR A 12 -5.16 14.49 19.68
N LEU A 13 -4.56 14.46 18.48
CA LEU A 13 -4.46 15.59 17.56
C LEU A 13 -4.56 15.10 16.11
N VAL A 14 -5.54 15.62 15.37
CA VAL A 14 -5.74 15.33 13.94
C VAL A 14 -5.05 16.40 13.11
N THR A 15 -4.27 15.98 12.11
CA THR A 15 -3.66 16.91 11.15
C THR A 15 -4.46 16.86 9.84
N GLU A 16 -5.13 17.95 9.48
CA GLU A 16 -5.97 18.00 8.28
C GLU A 16 -5.16 18.18 6.98
N THR A 17 -3.90 18.63 7.08
CA THR A 17 -3.06 19.00 5.92
C THR A 17 -2.00 17.95 5.55
N GLU A 18 -2.14 16.72 6.04
CA GLU A 18 -1.15 15.65 5.77
C GLU A 18 -1.03 15.31 4.30
N GLU A 19 -2.16 15.33 3.57
CA GLU A 19 -2.16 15.07 2.12
C GLU A 19 -1.32 16.12 1.38
N VAL A 20 -1.52 17.40 1.71
CA VAL A 20 -0.83 18.52 1.08
C VAL A 20 0.67 18.46 1.36
N LYS A 21 1.03 18.16 2.61
CA LYS A 21 2.43 17.96 3.00
C LYS A 21 3.08 16.82 2.20
N MET A 22 2.39 15.70 2.06
CA MET A 22 2.91 14.54 1.32
C MET A 22 3.14 14.85 -0.16
N VAL A 23 2.22 15.58 -0.79
CA VAL A 23 2.35 16.04 -2.17
C VAL A 23 3.50 17.03 -2.32
N SER A 24 3.61 18.00 -1.40
CA SER A 24 4.69 18.99 -1.38
C SER A 24 6.06 18.31 -1.24
N ASP A 25 6.21 17.39 -0.28
CA ASP A 25 7.46 16.66 -0.03
C ASP A 25 7.90 15.82 -1.26
N TYR A 26 6.95 15.25 -2.00
CA TYR A 26 7.22 14.44 -3.19
C TYR A 26 7.54 15.26 -4.44
N SER A 27 6.77 16.33 -4.68
CA SER A 27 6.86 17.13 -5.92
C SER A 27 7.82 18.32 -5.81
N GLY A 28 8.18 18.73 -4.60
CA GLY A 28 8.96 19.95 -4.34
C GLY A 28 8.17 21.24 -4.54
N LEU A 29 6.84 21.15 -4.71
CA LEU A 29 5.96 22.31 -4.88
C LEU A 29 5.62 22.94 -3.52
N ASP A 30 5.39 24.25 -3.55
CA ASP A 30 4.93 24.97 -2.37
C ASP A 30 3.45 24.66 -2.05
N PHE A 31 3.05 24.89 -0.81
CA PHE A 31 1.69 24.59 -0.32
C PHE A 31 0.62 25.36 -1.09
N GLU A 32 0.88 26.63 -1.42
CA GLU A 32 -0.06 27.46 -2.18
C GLU A 32 -0.29 26.90 -3.59
N VAL A 33 0.77 26.41 -4.24
CA VAL A 33 0.68 25.75 -5.55
C VAL A 33 -0.07 24.43 -5.42
N CYS A 34 0.19 23.66 -4.35
CA CYS A 34 -0.47 22.39 -4.12
C CYS A 34 -1.99 22.53 -3.94
N LEU A 35 -2.45 23.58 -3.25
CA LEU A 35 -3.87 23.86 -3.04
C LEU A 35 -4.57 24.41 -4.29
N ASN A 36 -3.82 25.06 -5.19
CA ASN A 36 -4.35 25.61 -6.44
C ASN A 36 -4.30 24.63 -7.63
N LEU A 37 -3.74 23.43 -7.45
CA LEU A 37 -3.73 22.40 -8.49
C LEU A 37 -5.14 21.92 -8.83
N GLY A 38 -5.32 21.52 -10.09
CA GLY A 38 -6.48 20.73 -10.50
C GLY A 38 -6.59 19.45 -9.65
N ILE A 39 -7.81 19.11 -9.24
CA ILE A 39 -8.07 17.96 -8.34
C ILE A 39 -7.53 16.63 -8.90
N ASP A 40 -7.58 16.46 -10.22
CA ASP A 40 -7.03 15.33 -10.95
C ASP A 40 -5.51 15.23 -10.81
N THR A 41 -4.82 16.37 -10.98
CA THR A 41 -3.36 16.46 -10.88
C THR A 41 -2.91 16.29 -9.43
N PHE A 42 -3.61 16.92 -8.48
CA PHE A 42 -3.34 16.77 -7.06
C PHE A 42 -3.47 15.30 -6.61
N LYS A 43 -4.57 14.63 -6.97
CA LYS A 43 -4.78 13.22 -6.59
C LYS A 43 -3.81 12.27 -7.30
N LEU A 44 -3.36 12.57 -8.52
CA LEU A 44 -2.30 11.81 -9.19
C LEU A 44 -0.98 11.90 -8.42
N LEU A 45 -0.55 13.12 -8.09
CA LEU A 45 0.67 13.35 -7.32
C LEU A 45 0.58 12.73 -5.93
N PHE A 46 -0.57 12.85 -5.25
CA PHE A 46 -0.78 12.26 -3.94
C PHE A 46 -0.65 10.73 -3.98
N ARG A 47 -1.25 10.07 -4.97
CA ARG A 47 -1.12 8.62 -5.13
C ARG A 47 0.33 8.21 -5.30
N ASP A 48 1.07 8.90 -6.16
CA ASP A 48 2.46 8.56 -6.46
C ASP A 48 3.39 8.88 -5.28
N ALA A 49 3.13 9.98 -4.56
CA ALA A 49 3.79 10.33 -3.31
C ALA A 49 3.59 9.25 -2.23
N PHE A 50 2.36 8.78 -2.07
CA PHE A 50 2.03 7.70 -1.13
C PHE A 50 2.78 6.41 -1.48
N VAL A 51 2.74 6.00 -2.75
CA VAL A 51 3.46 4.79 -3.21
C VAL A 51 4.97 4.96 -3.05
N TYR A 52 5.53 6.13 -3.33
CA TYR A 52 6.95 6.43 -3.13
C TYR A 52 7.34 6.29 -1.65
N ARG A 53 6.54 6.86 -0.74
CA ARG A 53 6.75 6.74 0.71
C ARG A 53 6.73 5.29 1.18
N MET A 54 5.76 4.50 0.70
CA MET A 54 5.67 3.07 1.05
C MET A 54 6.86 2.26 0.53
N LYS A 55 7.46 2.61 -0.62
CA LYS A 55 8.65 1.92 -1.14
C LYS A 55 9.92 2.13 -0.29
N GLN A 56 9.97 3.15 0.58
CA GLN A 56 11.16 3.45 1.37
C GLN A 56 11.36 2.49 2.54
N THR A 57 10.30 1.87 3.06
CA THR A 57 10.37 0.98 4.22
C THR A 57 10.05 -0.46 3.85
N GLU A 58 10.58 -1.42 4.62
CA GLU A 58 10.30 -2.84 4.41
C GLU A 58 8.80 -3.16 4.58
N LYS A 59 8.21 -2.71 5.70
CA LYS A 59 6.76 -2.84 5.96
C LYS A 59 5.90 -2.19 4.87
N GLY A 60 6.33 -1.06 4.33
CA GLY A 60 5.61 -0.38 3.24
C GLY A 60 5.69 -1.16 1.93
N ARG A 61 6.81 -1.80 1.62
CA ARG A 61 6.93 -2.71 0.46
C ARG A 61 6.03 -3.93 0.62
N GLU A 62 6.00 -4.55 1.80
CA GLU A 62 5.08 -5.65 2.10
C GLU A 62 3.62 -5.24 1.93
N TYR A 63 3.24 -4.03 2.39
CA TYR A 63 1.90 -3.49 2.16
C TYR A 63 1.57 -3.38 0.67
N LEU A 64 2.49 -2.86 -0.14
CA LEU A 64 2.30 -2.74 -1.59
C LEU A 64 2.20 -4.11 -2.29
N GLU A 65 2.98 -5.10 -1.86
CA GLU A 65 2.89 -6.47 -2.37
C GLU A 65 1.54 -7.12 -2.04
N ASN A 66 1.05 -6.96 -0.82
CA ASN A 66 -0.27 -7.43 -0.41
C ASN A 66 -1.39 -6.74 -1.21
N ALA A 67 -1.31 -5.43 -1.39
CA ALA A 67 -2.25 -4.68 -2.22
C ALA A 67 -2.24 -5.14 -3.68
N TRP A 68 -1.06 -5.46 -4.23
CA TRP A 68 -0.93 -6.03 -5.58
C TRP A 68 -1.55 -7.43 -5.67
N LEU A 69 -1.31 -8.28 -4.67
CA LEU A 69 -1.88 -9.63 -4.60
C LEU A 69 -3.42 -9.60 -4.53
N LEU A 70 -4.00 -8.67 -3.77
CA LEU A 70 -5.45 -8.48 -3.68
C LEU A 70 -6.09 -8.02 -4.99
N LYS A 71 -5.35 -7.28 -5.84
CA LYS A 71 -5.83 -6.88 -7.17
C LYS A 71 -5.82 -8.02 -8.19
N GLN A 72 -5.16 -9.13 -7.87
CA GLN A 72 -5.02 -10.25 -8.80
C GLN A 72 -6.31 -11.07 -8.87
N THR A 73 -7.01 -11.00 -10.01
CA THR A 73 -8.25 -11.76 -10.25
C THR A 73 -8.01 -13.17 -10.82
N LYS A 74 -6.81 -13.42 -11.37
CA LYS A 74 -6.46 -14.71 -11.97
C LYS A 74 -5.35 -15.40 -11.17
N PRO A 75 -5.54 -16.66 -10.75
CA PRO A 75 -4.54 -17.35 -9.96
C PRO A 75 -3.24 -17.54 -10.74
N ASP A 76 -2.10 -17.31 -10.09
CA ASP A 76 -0.78 -17.58 -10.66
C ASP A 76 -0.54 -19.10 -10.73
N ARG A 77 -1.01 -19.71 -11.81
CA ARG A 77 -0.91 -21.16 -12.06
C ARG A 77 0.53 -21.66 -12.10
N LYS A 78 1.53 -20.82 -12.41
CA LYS A 78 2.94 -21.24 -12.43
C LYS A 78 3.46 -21.40 -11.00
N LYS A 79 3.24 -20.41 -10.14
CA LYS A 79 3.61 -20.51 -8.71
C LYS A 79 2.85 -21.62 -7.99
N LEU A 80 1.55 -21.77 -8.26
CA LEU A 80 0.76 -22.88 -7.70
C LEU A 80 1.35 -24.23 -8.09
N ARG A 81 1.65 -24.46 -9.38
CA ARG A 81 2.26 -25.71 -9.83
C ARG A 81 3.63 -25.96 -9.19
N GLN A 82 4.46 -24.94 -8.99
CA GLN A 82 5.75 -25.12 -8.32
C GLN A 82 5.62 -25.49 -6.83
N ARG A 83 4.68 -24.88 -6.09
CA ARG A 83 4.41 -25.22 -4.68
C ARG A 83 3.86 -26.64 -4.55
N PHE A 84 2.76 -26.95 -5.25
CA PHE A 84 2.05 -28.22 -5.08
C PHE A 84 2.73 -29.41 -5.76
N ARG A 85 3.59 -29.20 -6.78
CA ARG A 85 4.40 -30.27 -7.37
C ARG A 85 5.53 -30.74 -6.44
N LYS A 86 5.99 -29.91 -5.49
CA LYS A 86 6.96 -30.34 -4.48
C LYS A 86 6.32 -31.17 -3.36
N GLU A 87 5.04 -30.97 -3.08
CA GLU A 87 4.30 -31.69 -2.03
C GLU A 87 3.66 -33.00 -2.54
N GLY A 88 3.40 -33.13 -3.85
CA GLY A 88 2.79 -34.34 -4.44
C GLY A 88 3.73 -35.53 -4.71
N GLY A 89 4.96 -35.53 -4.18
CA GLY A 89 5.97 -36.56 -4.45
C GLY A 89 5.82 -37.88 -3.67
N HIS A 90 4.96 -37.94 -2.65
CA HIS A 90 4.75 -39.15 -1.85
C HIS A 90 3.31 -39.26 -1.33
N VAL A 91 2.39 -39.69 -2.19
CA VAL A 91 1.24 -40.49 -1.74
C VAL A 91 1.28 -41.77 -2.55
N LYS A 92 1.98 -42.77 -2.00
CA LYS A 92 1.90 -44.16 -2.47
C LYS A 92 0.53 -44.68 -2.02
N TYR A 93 -0.34 -44.98 -2.99
CA TYR A 93 -1.43 -45.94 -2.78
C TYR A 93 -0.86 -47.36 -2.85
#